data_AF-A0A937XPK2-F1
#
_entry.id   AF-A0A937XPK2-F1
#
_cell.length_a   1.000
_cell.length_b   1.000
_cell.length_c   1.000
_cell.angle_alpha   90.00
_cell.angle_beta   90.00
_cell.angle_gamma   90.00
#
_symmetry.space_group_name_H-M   'P 1'
#
loop_
_entity.id
_entity.type
_entity.pdbx_description
1 polymer ?
#
loop_
_entity_poly.entity_id
_entity_poly.type
_entity_poly.pdbx_seq_one_letter_code
_entity_poly.pdbx_strand_id
1 'polypeptide(L)'
;MALVPAMLVGWAFSTHYPWIAAVSTLVLAVASYFDDRQGLPVAFRLAMHISVAVVFVLVRADEVTLVVIIVLVLSIAWSINLYNFMDGADGLAGGMALFGFGAYAVAAWLQGATDFASLNMCVASAALGFLIFNFPPARTFLGDAGSVPLGFLAAVFGIVGTSSMLWPWW
;
A
#
# COMPACT_ATOMS: atom_id res chain seq x y z
N MET A 1 -6.36 -13.84 -1.21
CA MET A 1 -5.55 -13.87 0.04
C MET A 1 -4.05 -14.17 -0.15
N ALA A 2 -3.55 -14.61 -1.31
CA ALA A 2 -2.10 -14.82 -1.50
C ALA A 2 -1.28 -13.53 -1.74
N LEU A 3 -1.97 -12.41 -2.03
CA LEU A 3 -1.34 -11.14 -2.40
C LEU A 3 -0.53 -10.53 -1.24
N VAL A 4 -1.13 -10.39 -0.06
CA VAL A 4 -0.46 -9.76 1.11
C VAL A 4 0.78 -10.53 1.57
N PRO A 5 0.76 -11.87 1.73
CA PRO A 5 1.98 -12.62 2.01
C PRO A 5 3.07 -12.38 0.95
N ALA A 6 2.71 -12.38 -0.35
CA ALA A 6 3.67 -12.13 -1.43
C ALA A 6 4.26 -10.71 -1.39
N MET A 7 3.47 -9.71 -0.98
CA MET A 7 3.95 -8.33 -0.75
C MET A 7 4.93 -8.27 0.43
N LEU A 8 4.65 -9.01 1.50
CA LEU A 8 5.47 -9.01 2.72
C LEU A 8 6.80 -9.76 2.57
N VAL A 9 6.91 -10.71 1.63
CA VAL A 9 8.17 -11.45 1.36
C VAL A 9 9.33 -10.51 1.06
N GLY A 10 9.10 -9.39 0.38
CA GLY A 10 10.18 -8.45 0.07
C GLY A 10 10.83 -7.84 1.32
N TRP A 11 10.11 -7.72 2.44
CA TRP A 11 10.67 -7.23 3.70
C TRP A 11 11.59 -8.24 4.40
N ALA A 12 11.49 -9.53 4.07
CA ALA A 12 12.45 -10.52 4.57
C ALA A 12 13.88 -10.29 4.04
N PHE A 13 14.00 -9.56 2.94
CA PHE A 13 15.27 -9.27 2.26
C PHE A 13 15.68 -7.79 2.36
N SER A 14 14.85 -6.93 2.98
CA SER A 14 15.15 -5.51 3.13
C SER A 14 15.60 -5.19 4.54
N THR A 15 16.75 -4.53 4.67
CA THR A 15 17.30 -4.10 5.97
C THR A 15 17.08 -2.62 6.26
N HIS A 16 16.83 -1.81 5.21
CA HIS A 16 16.83 -0.34 5.29
C HIS A 16 15.44 0.30 5.29
N TYR A 17 14.38 -0.39 4.86
CA TYR A 17 13.02 0.17 4.77
C TYR A 17 12.20 -0.11 6.02
N PRO A 18 11.26 0.79 6.38
CA PRO A 18 10.74 0.81 7.74
C PRO A 18 9.81 -0.39 7.98
N TRP A 19 10.18 -1.23 8.94
CA TRP A 19 9.41 -2.40 9.38
C TRP A 19 7.98 -2.06 9.80
N ILE A 20 7.74 -0.81 10.22
CA ILE A 20 6.41 -0.29 10.56
C ILE A 20 5.46 -0.37 9.36
N ALA A 21 5.95 -0.22 8.11
CA ALA A 21 5.12 -0.36 6.92
C ALA A 21 4.64 -1.81 6.78
N ALA A 22 5.52 -2.79 6.95
CA ALA A 22 5.16 -4.21 6.90
C ALA A 22 4.15 -4.59 8.00
N VAL A 23 4.37 -4.11 9.23
CA VAL A 23 3.45 -4.35 10.35
C VAL A 23 2.09 -3.72 10.09
N SER A 24 2.04 -2.47 9.65
CA SER A 24 0.80 -1.77 9.31
C SER A 24 0.05 -2.46 8.16
N THR A 25 0.74 -2.91 7.13
CA THR A 25 0.15 -3.71 6.04
C THR A 25 -0.45 -5.01 6.55
N LEU A 26 0.25 -5.73 7.44
CA LEU A 26 -0.26 -6.96 8.03
C LEU A 26 -1.48 -6.70 8.92
N VAL A 27 -1.44 -5.67 9.76
CA VAL A 27 -2.55 -5.27 10.64
C VAL A 27 -3.78 -4.93 9.81
N LEU A 28 -3.63 -4.08 8.78
CA LEU A 28 -4.72 -3.72 7.88
C LEU A 28 -5.27 -4.94 7.15
N ALA A 29 -4.42 -5.81 6.60
CA ALA A 29 -4.87 -7.00 5.90
C ALA A 29 -5.68 -7.95 6.79
N VAL A 30 -5.22 -8.16 8.03
CA VAL A 30 -5.92 -9.02 9.00
C VAL A 30 -7.24 -8.37 9.42
N ALA A 31 -7.24 -7.08 9.75
CA ALA A 31 -8.43 -6.38 10.16
C ALA A 31 -9.48 -6.32 9.04
N SER A 32 -9.07 -6.00 7.81
CA SER A 32 -9.94 -5.98 6.63
C SER A 32 -10.45 -7.37 6.26
N TYR A 33 -9.69 -8.44 6.52
CA TYR A 33 -10.20 -9.80 6.35
C TYR A 33 -11.32 -10.16 7.33
N PHE A 34 -11.24 -9.69 8.58
CA PHE A 34 -12.36 -9.83 9.52
C PHE A 34 -13.53 -8.94 9.13
N ASP A 35 -13.25 -7.75 8.61
CA ASP A 35 -14.27 -6.83 8.10
C ASP A 35 -15.06 -7.43 6.93
N ASP A 36 -14.40 -8.01 5.93
CA ASP A 36 -15.02 -8.72 4.80
C ASP A 36 -16.01 -9.81 5.24
N ARG A 37 -15.84 -10.36 6.46
CA ARG A 37 -16.72 -11.41 7.03
C ARG A 37 -17.84 -10.88 7.91
N GLN A 38 -17.59 -9.78 8.61
CA GLN A 38 -18.48 -9.28 9.67
C GLN A 38 -19.27 -8.05 9.24
N GLY A 39 -18.81 -7.32 8.21
CA GLY A 39 -19.42 -6.09 7.73
C GLY A 39 -19.36 -4.99 8.79
N LEU A 40 -18.17 -4.49 9.12
CA LEU A 40 -18.01 -3.50 10.18
C LEU A 40 -18.56 -2.13 9.76
N PRO A 41 -18.99 -1.30 10.74
CA PRO A 41 -19.48 0.04 10.45
C PRO A 41 -18.41 0.91 9.79
N VAL A 42 -18.82 1.77 8.85
CA VAL A 42 -17.94 2.68 8.11
C VAL A 42 -17.05 3.53 9.05
N ALA A 43 -17.61 3.98 10.18
CA ALA A 43 -16.87 4.74 11.18
C ALA A 43 -15.67 3.96 11.76
N PHE A 44 -15.82 2.65 11.98
CA PHE A 44 -14.75 1.79 12.48
C PHE A 44 -13.64 1.61 11.44
N ARG A 45 -14.00 1.39 10.18
CA ARG A 45 -13.05 1.29 9.07
C ARG A 45 -12.24 2.57 8.90
N LEU A 46 -12.92 3.72 8.91
CA LEU A 46 -12.27 5.02 8.81
C LEU A 46 -11.34 5.28 10.00
N ALA A 47 -11.79 4.97 11.23
CA ALA A 47 -10.96 5.10 12.42
C ALA A 47 -9.70 4.24 12.35
N MET A 48 -9.81 3.00 11.84
CA MET A 48 -8.67 2.11 11.63
C MET A 48 -7.69 2.70 10.61
N HIS A 49 -8.17 3.15 9.44
CA HIS A 49 -7.32 3.73 8.40
C HIS A 49 -6.58 4.97 8.90
N ILE A 50 -7.28 5.89 9.59
CA ILE A 50 -6.68 7.09 10.18
C ILE A 50 -5.67 6.72 11.26
N SER A 51 -5.99 5.76 12.13
CA SER A 51 -5.10 5.36 13.22
C SER A 51 -3.80 4.76 12.69
N VAL A 52 -3.86 3.88 11.70
CA VAL A 52 -2.67 3.32 11.05
C VAL A 52 -1.85 4.39 10.33
N ALA A 53 -2.51 5.33 9.64
CA ALA A 53 -1.85 6.46 8.99
C ALA A 53 -1.12 7.37 10.01
N VAL A 54 -1.78 7.72 11.13
CA VAL A 54 -1.19 8.52 12.21
C VAL A 54 0.02 7.81 12.80
N VAL A 55 -0.10 6.52 13.15
CA VAL A 55 1.02 5.74 13.71
C VAL A 55 2.19 5.71 12.73
N PHE A 56 1.93 5.45 11.44
CA PHE A 56 2.98 5.44 10.44
C PHE A 56 3.71 6.79 10.35
N VAL A 57 2.97 7.89 10.25
CA VAL A 57 3.53 9.24 10.10
C VAL A 57 4.32 9.64 11.35
N LEU A 58 3.78 9.41 12.55
CA LEU A 58 4.45 9.78 13.80
C LEU A 58 5.74 8.98 14.05
N VAL A 59 5.81 7.72 13.61
CA VAL A 59 7.02 6.90 13.73
C VAL A 59 8.09 7.30 12.71
N ARG A 60 7.68 7.82 11.55
CA ARG A 60 8.60 8.03 10.42
C ARG A 60 9.07 9.47 10.28
N ALA A 61 8.24 10.42 10.69
CA ALA A 61 8.41 11.82 10.35
C ALA A 61 8.98 12.57 11.56
N ASP A 62 10.31 12.62 11.61
CA ASP A 62 11.03 13.44 12.58
C ASP A 62 10.93 14.92 12.19
N GLU A 63 10.63 15.79 13.15
CA GLU A 63 10.66 17.26 13.02
C GLU A 63 9.78 17.88 11.90
N VAL A 64 8.70 17.22 11.51
CA VAL A 64 7.69 17.79 10.59
C VAL A 64 6.68 18.68 11.30
N THR A 65 6.21 19.71 10.60
CA THR A 65 5.13 20.58 11.08
C THR A 65 3.80 19.83 11.16
N LEU A 66 2.92 20.27 12.07
CA LEU A 66 1.57 19.70 12.21
C LEU A 66 0.79 19.69 10.90
N VAL A 67 0.96 20.72 10.06
CA VAL A 67 0.29 20.80 8.75
C VAL A 67 0.73 19.65 7.85
N VAL A 68 2.03 19.36 7.78
CA VAL A 68 2.56 18.24 6.99
C VAL A 68 2.05 16.91 7.53
N ILE A 69 2.00 16.73 8.85
CA ILE A 69 1.45 15.51 9.46
C ILE A 69 -0.01 15.29 9.03
N ILE A 70 -0.85 16.32 9.10
CA ILE A 70 -2.26 16.24 8.69
C ILE A 70 -2.37 15.87 7.21
N VAL A 71 -1.58 16.51 6.35
CA VAL A 71 -1.59 16.22 4.90
C VAL A 71 -1.20 14.77 4.65
N LEU A 72 -0.10 14.28 5.24
CA LEU A 72 0.35 12.90 5.05
C LEU A 72 -0.68 11.87 5.55
N VAL A 73 -1.28 12.10 6.72
CA VAL A 73 -2.33 11.24 7.27
C VAL A 73 -3.54 11.18 6.34
N LEU A 74 -3.99 12.34 5.85
CA LEU A 74 -5.11 12.42 4.93
C LEU A 74 -4.78 11.77 3.59
N SER A 75 -3.57 11.95 3.05
CA SER A 75 -3.12 11.30 1.82
C SER A 75 -3.14 9.77 1.95
N ILE A 76 -2.62 9.22 3.06
CA ILE A 76 -2.64 7.77 3.30
C ILE A 76 -4.08 7.26 3.42
N ALA A 77 -4.91 7.89 4.26
CA ALA A 77 -6.30 7.49 4.45
C ALA A 77 -7.09 7.59 3.14
N TRP A 78 -6.84 8.62 2.33
CA TRP A 78 -7.46 8.81 1.03
C TRP A 78 -7.04 7.70 0.05
N SER A 79 -5.74 7.39 -0.06
CA SER A 79 -5.25 6.33 -0.96
C SER A 79 -5.80 4.95 -0.60
N ILE A 80 -5.97 4.66 0.70
CA ILE A 80 -6.63 3.42 1.15
C ILE A 80 -8.06 3.34 0.60
N ASN A 81 -8.87 4.39 0.81
CA ASN A 81 -10.24 4.42 0.32
C ASN A 81 -10.32 4.44 -1.22
N LEU A 82 -9.36 5.10 -1.88
CA LEU A 82 -9.28 5.12 -3.33
C LEU A 82 -9.10 3.71 -3.91
N TYR A 83 -8.13 2.95 -3.40
CA TYR A 83 -7.91 1.57 -3.87
C TYR A 83 -9.10 0.67 -3.57
N ASN A 84 -9.76 0.87 -2.44
CA ASN A 84 -10.99 0.16 -2.10
C ASN A 84 -12.12 0.45 -3.10
N PHE A 85 -12.28 1.72 -3.50
CA PHE A 85 -13.25 2.10 -4.54
C PHE A 85 -12.88 1.54 -5.91
N MET A 86 -11.59 1.52 -6.27
CA MET A 86 -11.11 1.00 -7.55
C MET A 86 -11.30 -0.51 -7.71
N ASP A 87 -11.39 -1.27 -6.62
CA ASP A 87 -11.68 -2.71 -6.68
C ASP A 87 -13.12 -3.02 -7.15
N GLY A 88 -13.99 -2.00 -7.24
CA GLY A 88 -15.33 -2.15 -7.83
C GLY A 88 -15.35 -2.39 -9.34
N ALA A 89 -14.20 -2.30 -10.03
CA ALA A 89 -14.08 -2.53 -11.46
C ALA A 89 -12.98 -3.55 -11.79
N ASP A 90 -13.32 -4.55 -12.61
CA ASP A 90 -12.43 -5.62 -13.06
C ASP A 90 -11.12 -5.08 -13.64
N GLY A 91 -9.98 -5.52 -13.08
CA GLY A 91 -8.64 -5.19 -13.53
C GLY A 91 -8.12 -3.79 -13.15
N LEU A 92 -8.95 -2.91 -12.59
CA LEU A 92 -8.55 -1.53 -12.31
C LEU A 92 -7.55 -1.43 -11.14
N ALA A 93 -7.92 -1.95 -9.96
CA ALA A 93 -7.04 -1.94 -8.79
C ALA A 93 -5.76 -2.74 -9.02
N GLY A 94 -5.87 -3.93 -9.63
CA GLY A 94 -4.73 -4.78 -9.97
C GLY A 94 -3.80 -4.14 -11.00
N GLY A 95 -4.34 -3.49 -12.04
CA GLY A 95 -3.55 -2.78 -13.05
C GLY A 95 -2.81 -1.58 -12.46
N MET A 96 -3.48 -0.79 -11.63
CA MET A 96 -2.84 0.36 -10.98
C MET A 96 -1.76 -0.06 -9.98
N ALA A 97 -1.94 -1.19 -9.29
CA ALA A 97 -0.88 -1.78 -8.48
C ALA A 97 0.30 -2.24 -9.35
N LEU A 98 0.05 -2.97 -10.45
CA LEU A 98 1.10 -3.45 -11.34
C LEU A 98 1.96 -2.30 -11.89
N PHE A 99 1.33 -1.30 -12.52
CA PHE A 99 2.05 -0.21 -13.15
C PHE A 99 2.59 0.81 -12.15
N GLY A 100 1.84 1.12 -11.08
CA GLY A 100 2.27 2.07 -10.05
C GLY A 100 3.48 1.58 -9.27
N PHE A 101 3.41 0.38 -8.70
CA PHE A 101 4.56 -0.20 -8.00
C PHE A 101 5.68 -0.58 -8.99
N GLY A 102 5.37 -0.94 -10.23
CA GLY A 102 6.38 -1.10 -11.29
C GLY A 102 7.17 0.19 -11.55
N ALA A 103 6.49 1.35 -11.60
CA ALA A 103 7.14 2.65 -11.75
C ALA A 103 8.00 3.01 -10.53
N TYR A 104 7.52 2.77 -9.31
CA TYR A 104 8.33 2.93 -8.10
C TYR A 104 9.56 2.04 -8.10
N ALA A 105 9.43 0.79 -8.56
CA ALA A 105 10.55 -0.13 -8.66
C ALA A 105 11.64 0.39 -9.62
N VAL A 106 11.24 0.83 -10.82
CA VAL A 106 12.16 1.39 -11.81
C VAL A 106 12.82 2.67 -11.29
N ALA A 107 12.04 3.60 -10.73
CA ALA A 107 12.58 4.85 -10.20
C ALA A 107 13.60 4.61 -9.07
N ALA A 108 13.28 3.72 -8.13
CA ALA A 108 14.20 3.34 -7.07
C ALA A 108 15.48 2.67 -7.60
N TRP A 109 15.35 1.79 -8.61
CA TRP A 109 16.49 1.12 -9.23
C TRP A 109 17.45 2.12 -9.89
N LEU A 110 16.91 3.10 -10.62
CA LEU A 110 17.71 4.14 -11.27
C LEU A 110 18.51 4.99 -10.27
N GLN A 111 18.00 5.15 -9.05
CA GLN A 111 18.66 5.87 -7.96
C GLN A 111 19.57 4.97 -7.10
N GLY A 112 19.76 3.71 -7.48
CA GLY A 112 20.59 2.74 -6.75
C GLY A 112 19.96 2.18 -5.48
N ALA A 113 18.68 2.48 -5.21
CA ALA A 113 17.93 1.96 -4.06
C ALA A 113 17.38 0.55 -4.34
N THR A 114 18.29 -0.42 -4.49
CA THR A 114 17.96 -1.79 -4.92
C THR A 114 16.98 -2.50 -4.00
N ASP A 115 17.12 -2.34 -2.68
CA ASP A 115 16.23 -2.94 -1.69
C ASP A 115 14.77 -2.44 -1.88
N PHE A 116 14.58 -1.14 -2.17
CA PHE A 116 13.24 -0.58 -2.41
C PHE A 116 12.70 -1.01 -3.75
N ALA A 117 13.57 -1.07 -4.76
CA ALA A 117 13.21 -1.54 -6.07
C ALA A 117 12.67 -2.98 -5.98
N SER A 118 13.34 -3.85 -5.23
CA SER A 118 12.90 -5.22 -4.97
C SER A 118 11.57 -5.28 -4.22
N LEU A 119 11.37 -4.47 -3.17
CA LEU A 119 10.09 -4.39 -2.44
C LEU A 119 8.93 -4.03 -3.38
N ASN A 120 9.09 -2.96 -4.16
CA ASN A 120 8.09 -2.50 -5.11
C ASN A 120 7.85 -3.54 -6.22
N MET A 121 8.89 -4.21 -6.69
CA MET A 121 8.79 -5.26 -7.69
C MET A 121 8.05 -6.51 -7.16
N CYS A 122 8.21 -6.87 -5.89
CA CYS A 122 7.43 -7.93 -5.26
C CYS A 122 5.92 -7.60 -5.28
N VAL A 123 5.56 -6.36 -4.93
CA VAL A 123 4.16 -5.91 -4.99
C VAL A 123 3.63 -5.93 -6.42
N ALA A 124 4.40 -5.40 -7.38
CA ALA A 124 4.02 -5.40 -8.80
C ALA A 124 3.85 -6.83 -9.35
N SER A 125 4.73 -7.77 -8.98
CA SER A 125 4.66 -9.17 -9.40
C SER A 125 3.46 -9.89 -8.78
N ALA A 126 3.14 -9.62 -7.51
CA ALA A 126 1.94 -10.13 -6.86
C ALA A 126 0.67 -9.59 -7.53
N ALA A 127 0.66 -8.30 -7.88
CA ALA A 127 -0.42 -7.66 -8.62
C ALA A 127 -0.58 -8.26 -10.02
N LEU A 128 0.51 -8.56 -10.73
CA LEU A 128 0.46 -9.26 -12.02
C LEU A 128 -0.21 -10.63 -11.88
N GLY A 129 0.20 -11.42 -10.88
CA GLY A 129 -0.39 -12.72 -10.61
C GLY A 129 -1.90 -12.65 -10.30
N PHE A 130 -2.32 -11.64 -9.53
CA PHE A 130 -3.73 -11.37 -9.27
C PHE A 130 -4.48 -10.92 -10.54
N LEU A 131 -3.88 -10.03 -11.34
CA LEU A 131 -4.50 -9.44 -12.52
C LEU A 131 -4.85 -10.51 -13.55
N ILE A 132 -4.07 -11.59 -13.68
CA ILE A 132 -4.40 -12.73 -14.56
C ILE A 132 -5.79 -13.33 -14.25
N PHE A 133 -6.22 -13.30 -12.99
CA PHE A 133 -7.53 -13.82 -12.56
C PHE A 133 -8.60 -12.74 -12.41
N ASN A 134 -8.20 -11.48 -12.31
CA ASN A 134 -9.10 -10.34 -12.13
C ASN A 134 -9.36 -9.56 -13.44
N PHE A 135 -8.61 -9.82 -14.52
CA PHE A 135 -8.83 -9.17 -15.81
C PHE A 135 -10.22 -9.52 -16.38
N PRO A 136 -10.96 -8.56 -16.98
CA PRO A 136 -12.33 -8.79 -17.43
C PRO A 136 -12.46 -10.02 -18.35
N PRO A 137 -13.42 -10.94 -18.11
CA PRO A 137 -14.32 -11.01 -16.94
C PRO A 137 -13.63 -11.58 -15.69
N ALA A 138 -13.73 -10.88 -14.55
CA ALA A 138 -13.05 -11.28 -13.32
C ALA A 138 -13.54 -12.61 -12.75
N ARG A 139 -12.59 -13.47 -12.35
CA ARG A 139 -12.83 -14.74 -11.64
C ARG A 139 -12.62 -14.61 -10.14
N THR A 140 -11.87 -13.61 -9.72
CA THR A 140 -11.55 -13.33 -8.32
C THR A 140 -11.56 -11.83 -8.09
N PHE A 141 -12.20 -11.40 -6.99
CA PHE A 141 -12.15 -10.03 -6.49
C PHE A 141 -11.03 -9.87 -5.45
N LEU A 142 -10.52 -8.65 -5.31
CA LEU A 142 -9.45 -8.36 -4.36
C LEU A 142 -9.99 -8.32 -2.92
N GLY A 143 -11.18 -7.72 -2.73
CA GLY A 143 -11.82 -7.50 -1.44
C GLY A 143 -11.12 -6.43 -0.60
N ASP A 144 -11.66 -6.13 0.58
CA ASP A 144 -11.05 -5.15 1.49
C ASP A 144 -9.70 -5.68 1.98
N ALA A 145 -9.59 -6.99 2.20
CA ALA A 145 -8.35 -7.67 2.63
C ALA A 145 -7.16 -7.49 1.68
N GLY A 146 -7.39 -7.16 0.40
CA GLY A 146 -6.32 -6.88 -0.57
C GLY A 146 -6.22 -5.40 -0.97
N SER A 147 -7.36 -4.72 -1.14
CA SER A 147 -7.41 -3.33 -1.60
C SER A 147 -6.93 -2.33 -0.55
N VAL A 148 -7.29 -2.52 0.72
CA VAL A 148 -6.89 -1.63 1.82
C VAL A 148 -5.37 -1.63 2.04
N PRO A 149 -4.69 -2.79 2.16
CA PRO A 149 -3.23 -2.83 2.27
C PRO A 149 -2.51 -2.28 1.03
N LEU A 150 -3.05 -2.49 -0.17
CA LEU A 150 -2.49 -1.94 -1.41
C LEU A 150 -2.53 -0.42 -1.42
N GLY A 151 -3.67 0.18 -1.06
CA GLY A 151 -3.81 1.64 -0.99
C GLY A 151 -2.91 2.27 0.07
N PHE A 152 -2.77 1.62 1.23
CA PHE A 152 -1.81 2.03 2.24
C PHE A 152 -0.37 2.02 1.71
N LEU A 153 0.04 0.91 1.08
CA LEU A 153 1.39 0.78 0.55
C LEU A 153 1.67 1.76 -0.59
N ALA A 154 0.70 2.04 -1.46
CA ALA A 154 0.87 3.00 -2.54
C ALA A 154 1.21 4.39 -1.99
N ALA A 155 0.47 4.86 -0.98
CA ALA A 155 0.77 6.14 -0.33
C ALA A 155 2.11 6.12 0.42
N VAL A 156 2.31 5.11 1.26
CA VAL A 156 3.50 5.03 2.12
C VAL A 156 4.77 4.88 1.32
N PHE A 157 4.78 4.07 0.26
CA PHE A 157 5.96 3.93 -0.60
C PHE A 157 6.22 5.20 -1.41
N GLY A 158 5.16 5.87 -1.88
CA GLY A 158 5.28 7.22 -2.45
C GLY A 158 5.98 8.20 -1.52
N ILE A 159 5.51 8.30 -0.27
CA ILE A 159 6.08 9.16 0.78
C ILE A 159 7.53 8.79 1.08
N VAL A 160 7.81 7.50 1.25
CA VAL A 160 9.17 7.01 1.52
C VAL A 160 10.12 7.38 0.39
N GLY A 161 9.75 7.14 -0.86
CA GLY A 161 10.62 7.47 -1.99
C GLY A 161 10.87 8.98 -2.14
N THR A 162 9.85 9.81 -1.90
CA THR A 162 10.03 11.27 -1.84
C THR A 162 10.97 11.68 -0.70
N SER A 163 10.78 11.13 0.50
CA SER A 163 11.62 11.43 1.67
C SER A 163 13.07 10.95 1.52
N SER A 164 13.28 9.91 0.71
CA SER A 164 14.59 9.34 0.39
C SER A 164 15.21 9.94 -0.89
N MET A 165 14.63 11.02 -1.43
CA MET A 165 15.10 11.70 -2.65
C MET A 165 15.19 10.78 -3.89
N LEU A 166 14.34 9.75 -3.96
CA LEU A 166 14.26 8.86 -5.11
C LEU A 166 13.48 9.49 -6.27
N TRP A 167 12.52 10.36 -5.95
CA TRP A 167 11.75 11.16 -6.91
C TRP A 167 11.28 12.47 -6.27
N PRO A 168 10.99 13.52 -7.08
CA PRO A 168 10.44 14.76 -6.58
C PRO A 168 9.05 14.57 -5.96
N TRP A 169 8.61 15.54 -5.17
CA TRP A 169 7.29 15.55 -4.55
C TRP A 169 6.18 16.11 -5.46
N TRP A 170 6.56 16.64 -6.64
CA TRP A 170 5.68 17.30 -7.61
C TRP A 170 5.63 16.55 -8.93
#